data_AF-A0A2W5ZSL0-F1
#
_entry.id   AF-A0A2W5ZSL0-F1
#
_cell.length_a   1.000
_cell.length_b   1.000
_cell.length_c   1.000
_cell.angle_alpha   90.00
_cell.angle_beta   90.00
_cell.angle_gamma   90.00
#
_symmetry.space_group_name_H-M   'P 1'
#
loop_
_entity.id
_entity.type
_entity.pdbx_description
1 polymer ?
#
loop_
_entity_poly.entity_id
_entity_poly.type
_entity_poly.pdbx_seq_one_letter_code
_entity_poly.pdbx_strand_id
1 'polypeptide(L)'
;MPSARTIGLSVGAGRLAIGAIFLAAPVTSVRLLGLDTATAARVTWLARMTAVRDSVLGAGTLVSSGRQQGAGGWLIAGSVSDAVDAAVLAAALREGRLRGWRPQAIAAGAVGAALIAAVAAAETARTGS
;
A
#
# COMPACT_ATOMS: atom_id res chain seq x y z
N MET A 1 2.93 13.41 20.23
CA MET A 1 2.59 12.37 19.23
C MET A 1 1.36 12.83 18.44
N PRO A 2 1.28 12.62 17.12
CA PRO A 2 0.10 12.99 16.34
C PRO A 2 -1.14 12.24 16.82
N SER A 3 -2.31 12.90 16.79
CA SER A 3 -3.56 12.28 17.23
C SER A 3 -3.96 11.12 16.31
N ALA A 4 -4.68 10.13 16.83
CA ALA A 4 -5.21 9.01 16.03
C ALA A 4 -6.04 9.48 14.82
N ARG A 5 -6.75 10.62 14.99
CA ARG A 5 -7.46 11.29 13.90
C ARG A 5 -6.49 11.80 12.83
N THR A 6 -5.42 12.49 13.22
CA THR A 6 -4.39 13.00 12.29
C THR A 6 -3.75 11.86 11.51
N ILE A 7 -3.42 10.75 12.19
CA ILE A 7 -2.84 9.56 11.57
C ILE A 7 -3.80 8.97 10.53
N GLY A 8 -5.06 8.75 10.88
CA GLY A 8 -6.01 8.17 9.94
C GLY A 8 -6.31 9.12 8.76
N LEU A 9 -6.37 10.43 8.98
CA LEU A 9 -6.51 11.40 7.89
C LEU A 9 -5.31 11.37 6.94
N SER A 10 -4.08 11.35 7.45
CA SER A 10 -2.88 11.34 6.61
C SER A 10 -2.72 10.01 5.85
N VAL A 11 -2.97 8.87 6.50
CA VAL A 11 -2.94 7.55 5.87
C VAL A 11 -4.02 7.42 4.79
N GLY A 12 -5.27 7.82 5.12
CA GLY A 12 -6.38 7.76 4.17
C GLY A 12 -6.15 8.64 2.93
N ALA A 13 -5.68 9.88 3.13
CA ALA A 13 -5.33 10.78 2.04
C ALA A 13 -4.17 10.26 1.19
N GLY A 14 -3.13 9.70 1.82
CA GLY A 14 -1.98 9.13 1.12
C GLY A 14 -2.37 7.99 0.18
N ARG A 15 -3.19 7.05 0.67
CA ARG A 15 -3.71 5.92 -0.13
C ARG A 15 -4.57 6.38 -1.29
N LEU A 16 -5.45 7.35 -1.07
CA LEU A 16 -6.24 7.93 -2.15
C LEU A 16 -5.37 8.59 -3.23
N ALA A 17 -4.33 9.32 -2.83
CA ALA A 17 -3.41 9.95 -3.77
C ALA A 17 -2.64 8.90 -4.59
N ILE A 18 -2.12 7.85 -3.94
CA ILE A 18 -1.40 6.75 -4.62
C ILE A 18 -2.34 6.02 -5.58
N GLY A 19 -3.53 5.65 -5.13
CA GLY A 19 -4.55 5.00 -5.96
C GLY A 19 -4.93 5.85 -7.17
N ALA A 20 -5.15 7.15 -6.99
CA ALA A 20 -5.44 8.08 -8.08
C ALA A 20 -4.30 8.16 -9.11
N ILE A 21 -3.04 8.20 -8.67
CA ILE A 21 -1.87 8.19 -9.56
C ILE A 21 -1.82 6.91 -10.38
N PHE A 22 -2.05 5.75 -9.76
CA PHE A 22 -2.02 4.46 -10.44
C PHE A 22 -3.20 4.27 -11.41
N LEU A 23 -4.34 4.90 -11.14
CA LEU A 23 -5.48 4.94 -12.07
C LEU A 23 -5.24 5.87 -13.26
N ALA A 24 -4.62 7.03 -13.02
CA ALA A 24 -4.32 8.03 -14.05
C ALA A 24 -3.19 7.57 -14.99
N ALA A 25 -2.17 6.88 -14.46
CA ALA A 25 -0.98 6.50 -15.21
C ALA A 25 -0.60 5.01 -15.04
N PRO A 26 -1.50 4.05 -15.33
CA PRO A 26 -1.32 2.63 -14.99
C PRO A 26 -0.11 1.99 -15.69
N VAL A 27 0.13 2.32 -16.97
CA VAL A 27 1.30 1.78 -17.71
C VAL A 27 2.60 2.30 -17.08
N THR A 28 2.66 3.59 -16.76
CA THR A 28 3.84 4.20 -16.15
C THR A 28 4.13 3.59 -14.78
N SER A 29 3.10 3.42 -13.94
CA SER A 29 3.24 2.79 -12.62
C SER A 29 3.76 1.36 -12.72
N VAL A 30 3.24 0.56 -13.65
CA VAL A 30 3.69 -0.83 -13.85
C VAL A 30 5.13 -0.88 -14.38
N ARG A 31 5.54 0.07 -15.23
CA ARG A 31 6.93 0.16 -15.72
C ARG A 31 7.94 0.47 -14.62
N LEU A 32 7.54 1.10 -13.51
CA LEU A 32 8.42 1.29 -12.35
C LEU A 32 8.83 -0.05 -11.71
N LEU A 33 8.04 -1.12 -11.95
CA LEU A 33 8.35 -2.49 -11.53
C LEU A 33 9.34 -3.20 -12.48
N GLY A 34 9.88 -2.51 -13.49
CA GLY A 34 10.88 -3.05 -14.41
C GLY A 34 10.30 -3.79 -15.62
N LEU A 35 8.98 -3.72 -15.82
CA LEU A 35 8.33 -4.29 -17.00
C LEU A 35 8.53 -3.42 -18.24
N ASP A 36 8.68 -4.06 -19.39
CA ASP A 36 8.65 -3.38 -20.68
C ASP A 36 7.23 -2.84 -20.99
N THR A 37 7.12 -1.92 -21.95
CA THR A 37 5.86 -1.25 -22.25
C THR A 37 4.77 -2.22 -22.75
N ALA A 38 5.13 -3.25 -23.52
CA ALA A 38 4.16 -4.18 -24.08
C ALA A 38 3.60 -5.10 -22.98
N THR A 39 4.46 -5.63 -22.12
CA THR A 39 4.02 -6.40 -20.94
C THR A 39 3.22 -5.53 -19.98
N ALA A 40 3.70 -4.31 -19.70
CA ALA A 40 3.01 -3.37 -18.81
C ALA A 40 1.58 -3.07 -19.31
N ALA A 41 1.40 -2.83 -20.60
CA ALA A 41 0.08 -2.61 -21.20
C ALA A 41 -0.88 -3.78 -20.97
N ARG A 42 -0.40 -5.02 -21.12
CA ARG A 42 -1.19 -6.25 -20.96
C ARG A 42 -1.65 -6.51 -19.53
N VAL A 43 -0.90 -6.03 -18.54
CA VAL A 43 -1.18 -6.26 -17.11
C VAL A 43 -1.71 -5.01 -16.39
N THR A 44 -2.01 -3.93 -17.10
CA THR A 44 -2.55 -2.69 -16.50
C THR A 44 -3.82 -2.88 -15.70
N TRP A 45 -4.65 -3.87 -16.05
CA TRP A 45 -5.87 -4.19 -15.31
C TRP A 45 -5.57 -4.63 -13.87
N LEU A 46 -4.46 -5.34 -13.62
CA LEU A 46 -4.02 -5.70 -12.26
C LEU A 46 -3.69 -4.45 -11.45
N ALA A 47 -2.92 -3.52 -12.04
CA ALA A 47 -2.57 -2.26 -11.38
C ALA A 47 -3.82 -1.42 -11.07
N ARG A 48 -4.81 -1.40 -11.97
CA ARG A 48 -6.08 -0.71 -11.74
C ARG A 48 -6.88 -1.36 -10.60
N MET A 49 -6.97 -2.69 -10.53
CA MET A 49 -7.65 -3.36 -9.42
C MET A 49 -6.98 -3.05 -8.07
N THR A 50 -5.65 -3.12 -8.01
CA THR A 50 -4.87 -2.74 -6.81
C THR A 50 -5.14 -1.29 -6.42
N ALA A 51 -5.17 -0.38 -7.40
CA ALA A 51 -5.41 1.05 -7.17
C ALA A 51 -6.84 1.34 -6.68
N VAL A 52 -7.86 0.65 -7.24
CA VAL A 52 -9.24 0.76 -6.77
C VAL A 52 -9.36 0.25 -5.33
N ARG A 53 -8.78 -0.92 -5.03
CA ARG A 53 -8.75 -1.48 -3.66
C ARG A 53 -8.12 -0.49 -2.68
N ASP A 54 -6.95 0.05 -3.03
CA ASP A 54 -6.24 1.00 -2.17
C ASP A 54 -7.03 2.29 -1.98
N SER A 55 -7.68 2.78 -3.03
CA SER A 55 -8.56 3.95 -2.96
C SER A 55 -9.76 3.73 -2.04
N VAL A 56 -10.38 2.55 -2.07
CA VAL A 56 -11.51 2.22 -1.17
C VAL A 56 -11.06 2.16 0.29
N LEU A 57 -9.95 1.49 0.57
CA LEU A 57 -9.37 1.42 1.92
C LEU A 57 -8.95 2.82 2.43
N GLY A 58 -8.38 3.65 1.55
CA GLY A 58 -8.04 5.04 1.82
C GLY A 58 -9.26 5.91 2.11
N ALA A 59 -10.30 5.81 1.27
CA ALA A 59 -11.57 6.53 1.47
C ALA A 59 -12.24 6.13 2.78
N GLY A 60 -12.32 4.83 3.08
CA GLY A 60 -12.87 4.32 4.32
C GLY A 60 -12.14 4.88 5.54
N THR A 61 -10.81 4.81 5.54
CA THR A 61 -9.96 5.41 6.58
C THR A 61 -10.22 6.91 6.72
N LEU A 62 -10.19 7.66 5.60
CA LEU A 62 -10.34 9.12 5.59
C LEU A 62 -11.72 9.55 6.13
N VAL A 63 -12.79 8.91 5.66
CA VAL A 63 -14.17 9.23 6.07
C VAL A 63 -14.37 8.90 7.54
N SER A 64 -13.96 7.70 8.00
CA SER A 64 -14.10 7.30 9.41
C SER A 64 -13.30 8.21 10.36
N SER A 65 -12.09 8.61 9.97
CA SER A 65 -11.28 9.58 10.74
C SER A 65 -11.89 10.99 10.73
N GLY A 66 -12.41 11.44 9.59
CA GLY A 66 -13.08 12.74 9.46
C GLY A 66 -14.32 12.85 10.35
N ARG A 67 -15.13 11.78 10.40
CA ARG A 67 -16.35 11.67 11.21
C ARG A 67 -16.13 11.28 12.66
N GLN A 68 -14.88 11.06 13.09
CA GLN A 68 -14.53 10.58 14.44
C GLN A 68 -15.16 9.23 14.82
N GLN A 69 -15.49 8.39 13.83
CA GLN A 69 -16.17 7.09 14.01
C GLN A 69 -15.20 5.92 14.27
N GLY A 70 -13.92 6.21 14.52
CA GLY A 70 -12.87 5.20 14.64
C GLY A 70 -12.46 4.62 13.27
N ALA A 71 -11.19 4.77 12.89
CA ALA A 71 -10.66 4.24 11.63
C ALA A 71 -9.98 2.87 11.76
N GLY A 72 -10.02 2.27 12.96
CA GLY A 72 -9.26 1.06 13.28
C GLY A 72 -9.51 -0.10 12.32
N GLY A 73 -10.78 -0.38 11.97
CA GLY A 73 -11.12 -1.46 11.04
C GLY A 73 -10.53 -1.27 9.63
N TRP A 74 -10.60 -0.04 9.10
CA TRP A 74 -10.02 0.29 7.79
C TRP A 74 -8.50 0.26 7.79
N LEU A 75 -7.88 0.72 8.88
CA LEU A 75 -6.43 0.64 9.06
C LEU A 75 -5.95 -0.81 9.15
N ILE A 76 -6.65 -1.69 9.88
CA ILE A 76 -6.33 -3.12 9.95
C ILE A 76 -6.47 -3.76 8.56
N ALA A 77 -7.58 -3.51 7.86
CA ALA A 77 -7.79 -4.04 6.51
C ALA A 77 -6.69 -3.56 5.53
N GLY A 78 -6.28 -2.28 5.65
CA GLY A 78 -5.15 -1.71 4.93
C GLY A 78 -3.85 -2.45 5.21
N SER A 79 -3.48 -2.59 6.48
CA SER A 79 -2.25 -3.27 6.90
C SER A 79 -2.19 -4.72 6.44
N VAL A 80 -3.30 -5.46 6.49
CA VAL A 80 -3.37 -6.83 5.97
C VAL A 80 -3.13 -6.85 4.46
N SER A 81 -3.74 -5.92 3.72
CA SER A 81 -3.51 -5.80 2.28
C SER A 81 -2.04 -5.49 1.96
N ASP A 82 -1.42 -4.58 2.70
CA ASP A 82 -0.02 -4.18 2.48
C ASP A 82 0.95 -5.31 2.81
N ALA A 83 0.65 -6.11 3.84
CA ALA A 83 1.43 -7.30 4.17
C ALA A 83 1.37 -8.36 3.06
N VAL A 84 0.20 -8.59 2.46
CA VAL A 84 0.05 -9.51 1.32
C VAL A 84 0.84 -9.00 0.12
N ASP A 85 0.72 -7.71 -0.21
CA ASP A 85 1.47 -7.11 -1.32
C ASP A 85 2.99 -7.22 -1.09
N ALA A 86 3.46 -6.94 0.12
CA ALA A 86 4.86 -7.08 0.51
C ALA A 86 5.36 -8.53 0.37
N ALA A 87 4.56 -9.52 0.76
CA ALA A 87 4.91 -10.94 0.59
C ALA A 87 5.05 -11.32 -0.89
N VAL A 88 4.14 -10.84 -1.74
CA VAL A 88 4.19 -11.06 -3.19
C VAL A 88 5.41 -10.38 -3.82
N LEU A 89 5.71 -9.14 -3.43
CA LEU A 89 6.91 -8.40 -3.87
C LEU A 89 8.20 -9.09 -3.41
N ALA A 90 8.25 -9.57 -2.18
CA ALA A 90 9.39 -10.33 -1.66
C ALA A 90 9.60 -11.65 -2.42
N ALA A 91 8.53 -12.39 -2.73
CA ALA A 91 8.62 -13.58 -3.56
C ALA A 91 9.17 -13.25 -4.97
N ALA A 92 8.65 -12.19 -5.60
CA ALA A 92 9.13 -11.74 -6.91
C ALA A 92 10.61 -11.30 -6.90
N LEU A 93 11.08 -10.68 -5.82
CA LEU A 93 12.51 -10.38 -5.60
C LEU A 93 13.34 -11.66 -5.54
N ARG A 94 12.92 -12.64 -4.73
CA ARG A 94 13.63 -13.93 -4.56
C ARG A 94 13.70 -14.74 -5.85
N GLU A 95 12.67 -14.65 -6.67
CA GLU A 95 12.60 -15.32 -7.99
C GLU A 95 13.37 -14.56 -9.10
N GLY A 96 13.97 -13.40 -8.80
CA GLY A 96 14.70 -12.59 -9.77
C GLY A 96 13.81 -11.97 -10.85
N ARG A 97 12.50 -11.85 -10.60
CA ARG A 97 11.52 -11.26 -11.54
C ARG A 97 11.63 -9.74 -11.63
N LEU A 98 12.17 -9.10 -10.59
CA LEU A 98 12.39 -7.65 -10.53
C LEU A 98 13.85 -7.34 -10.87
N ARG A 99 14.08 -6.85 -12.10
CA ARG A 99 15.41 -6.50 -12.60
C ARG A 99 15.61 -4.98 -12.62
N GLY A 100 16.70 -4.53 -12.02
CA GLY A 100 17.09 -3.12 -11.94
C GLY A 100 16.88 -2.51 -10.55
N TRP A 101 17.63 -1.44 -10.26
CA TRP A 101 17.68 -0.85 -8.91
C TRP A 101 16.35 -0.20 -8.49
N ARG A 102 15.60 0.40 -9.43
CA ARG A 102 14.31 1.06 -9.15
C ARG A 102 13.24 0.10 -8.64
N PRO A 103 12.88 -0.99 -9.35
CA PRO A 103 11.89 -1.94 -8.86
C PRO A 103 12.33 -2.65 -7.58
N GLN A 104 13.63 -2.91 -7.43
CA GLN A 104 14.19 -3.47 -6.20
C GLN A 104 14.06 -2.51 -5.00
N ALA A 105 14.35 -1.22 -5.20
CA ALA A 105 14.20 -0.21 -4.16
C ALA A 105 12.73 -0.01 -3.76
N ILE A 106 11.80 -0.01 -4.73
CA ILE A 106 10.36 0.09 -4.46
C ILE A 106 9.89 -1.14 -3.66
N ALA A 107 10.27 -2.34 -4.09
CA ALA A 107 9.91 -3.57 -3.40
C ALA A 107 10.49 -3.63 -1.98
N ALA A 108 11.76 -3.29 -1.81
CA ALA A 108 12.41 -3.24 -0.49
C ALA A 108 11.75 -2.19 0.42
N GLY A 109 11.42 -1.01 -0.12
CA GLY A 109 10.71 0.03 0.61
C GLY A 109 9.31 -0.41 1.06
N ALA A 110 8.54 -1.06 0.18
CA ALA A 110 7.22 -1.58 0.51
C ALA A 110 7.28 -2.66 1.60
N VAL A 111 8.22 -3.61 1.47
CA VAL A 111 8.44 -4.65 2.49
C VAL A 111 8.87 -4.03 3.82
N GLY A 112 9.81 -3.08 3.80
CA GLY A 112 10.26 -2.38 5.01
C GLY A 112 9.13 -1.62 5.70
N ALA A 113 8.31 -0.89 4.94
CA ALA A 113 7.16 -0.18 5.49
C ALA A 113 6.13 -1.13 6.13
N ALA A 114 5.83 -2.25 5.47
CA ALA A 114 4.93 -3.27 6.00
C ALA A 114 5.46 -3.90 7.30
N LEU A 115 6.77 -4.18 7.37
CA LEU A 115 7.41 -4.72 8.58
C LEU A 115 7.36 -3.73 9.74
N ILE A 116 7.65 -2.44 9.50
CA ILE A 116 7.56 -1.40 10.53
C ILE A 116 6.13 -1.28 11.06
N ALA A 117 5.14 -1.29 10.17
CA ALA A 117 3.72 -1.25 10.55
C ALA A 117 3.32 -2.47 11.39
N ALA A 118 3.79 -3.67 11.02
CA ALA A 118 3.53 -4.90 11.75
C ALA A 118 4.15 -4.88 13.16
N VAL A 119 5.38 -4.40 13.30
CA VAL A 119 6.07 -4.26 14.60
C VAL A 119 5.30 -3.29 15.50
N ALA A 120 4.92 -2.12 14.98
CA ALA A 120 4.16 -1.12 15.74
C ALA A 120 2.79 -1.67 16.20
N ALA A 121 2.10 -2.43 15.35
CA ALA A 121 0.84 -3.08 15.72
C ALA A 121 1.03 -4.14 16.83
N ALA A 122 2.10 -4.96 16.73
CA ALA A 122 2.41 -5.99 17.72
C ALA A 122 2.83 -5.43 19.08
N GLU A 123 3.49 -4.26 19.12
CA GLU A 123 3.79 -3.54 20.36
C GLU A 123 2.51 -3.03 21.03
N THR A 124 1.62 -2.43 20.26
CA THR A 124 0.34 -1.89 20.75
C THR A 124 -0.53 -2.99 21.38
N ALA A 125 -0.55 -4.18 20.76
CA ALA A 125 -1.27 -5.35 21.28
C ALA A 125 -0.67 -5.92 22.59
N ARG A 126 0.65 -5.75 22.81
CA ARG A 126 1.35 -6.21 24.02
C ARG A 126 1.22 -5.27 25.21
N THR A 127 1.06 -3.98 24.98
CA THR A 127 0.90 -2.97 26.04
C THR A 127 -0.56 -2.70 26.43
N GLY A 128 -1.52 -3.23 25.66
CA GLY A 128 -2.96 -3.08 25.90
C GLY A 128 -3.60 -4.16 26.79
N SER A 129 -2.78 -4.98 27.48
CA SER A 129 -3.22 -6.04 28.42
C SER A 129 -2.91 -5.67 29.87
#